data_AF-A0A435A410-F1
#
_entry.id   AF-A0A435A410-F1
#
_cell.length_a   1.000
_cell.length_b   1.000
_cell.length_c   1.000
_cell.angle_alpha   90.00
_cell.angle_beta   90.00
_cell.angle_gamma   90.00
#
_symmetry.space_group_name_H-M   'P 1'
#
loop_
_entity.id
_entity.type
_entity.pdbx_description
1 polymer ?
#
loop_
_entity_poly.entity_id
_entity_poly.type
_entity_poly.pdbx_seq_one_letter_code
_entity_poly.pdbx_strand_id
1 'polypeptide(L)'
;MAEKLHPKIDNGLPKESASFAGGTLVCACTSKPVKVKVKGQIAHNHACGCTKCWKPEGALFSVVAVAGTGDVTVVENGDKLKVVDPSALIQRHACTGCGVHMHGPVERDHPFKGLSFIHPERFEEDGWSPPGFA
;
A
#
# COMPACT_ATOMS: atom_id res chain seq x y z
N MET A 1 -18.98 18.95 -11.54
CA MET A 1 -18.78 17.48 -11.50
C MET A 1 -18.27 17.15 -10.10
N ALA A 2 -18.66 16.03 -9.51
CA ALA A 2 -18.10 15.64 -8.21
C ALA A 2 -16.60 15.36 -8.39
N GLU A 3 -15.76 16.02 -7.59
CA GLU A 3 -14.32 15.76 -7.55
C GLU A 3 -14.10 14.29 -7.15
N LYS A 4 -13.34 13.53 -7.94
CA LYS A 4 -13.01 12.12 -7.64
C LYS A 4 -11.78 12.07 -6.75
N LEU A 5 -11.94 11.59 -5.51
CA LEU A 5 -10.85 11.53 -4.55
C LEU A 5 -10.00 10.30 -4.79
N HIS A 6 -10.65 9.14 -4.79
CA HIS A 6 -10.02 7.84 -4.92
C HIS A 6 -11.07 6.74 -5.17
N PRO A 7 -10.81 5.72 -6.02
CA PRO A 7 -11.79 4.67 -6.33
C PRO A 7 -12.34 3.92 -5.10
N LYS A 8 -11.53 3.75 -4.04
CA LYS A 8 -11.92 3.12 -2.76
C LYS A 8 -12.62 4.07 -1.77
N ILE A 9 -12.94 5.29 -2.17
CA ILE A 9 -13.65 6.30 -1.37
C ILE A 9 -14.90 6.77 -2.10
N ASP A 10 -14.80 7.01 -3.41
CA ASP A 10 -15.85 7.66 -4.22
C ASP A 10 -17.20 6.94 -4.19
N ASN A 11 -17.22 5.62 -3.96
CA ASN A 11 -18.43 4.79 -3.96
C ASN A 11 -18.75 4.20 -2.57
N GLY A 12 -18.22 4.79 -1.50
CA GLY A 12 -18.33 4.29 -0.14
C GLY A 12 -17.07 3.56 0.32
N LEU A 13 -16.87 3.54 1.64
CA LEU A 13 -15.68 2.95 2.24
C LEU A 13 -15.77 1.42 2.27
N PRO A 14 -14.63 0.72 2.14
CA PRO A 14 -14.56 -0.72 2.34
C PRO A 14 -14.96 -1.09 3.76
N LYS A 15 -15.43 -2.32 3.95
CA LYS A 15 -15.85 -2.82 5.26
C LYS A 15 -14.75 -3.68 5.86
N GLU A 16 -14.36 -3.34 7.08
CA GLU A 16 -13.47 -4.18 7.87
C GLU A 16 -14.16 -5.51 8.22
N SER A 17 -13.39 -6.60 8.23
CA SER A 17 -13.82 -7.90 8.71
C SER A 17 -13.03 -8.31 9.94
N ALA A 18 -13.72 -8.71 11.00
CA ALA A 18 -13.09 -9.26 12.20
C ALA A 18 -12.33 -10.57 11.93
N SER A 19 -12.60 -11.23 10.79
CA SER A 19 -11.91 -12.45 10.36
C SER A 19 -10.72 -12.17 9.41
N PHE A 20 -10.43 -10.90 9.11
CA PHE A 20 -9.29 -10.56 8.26
C PHE A 20 -7.98 -10.86 8.98
N ALA A 21 -7.20 -11.79 8.44
CA ALA A 21 -5.94 -12.26 9.01
C ALA A 21 -4.70 -11.83 8.20
N GLY A 22 -4.88 -10.85 7.32
CA GLY A 22 -3.90 -10.45 6.32
C GLY A 22 -4.26 -10.95 4.92
N GLY A 23 -3.38 -10.68 3.97
CA GLY A 23 -3.64 -10.95 2.56
C GLY A 23 -2.41 -10.77 1.68
N THR A 24 -2.64 -10.76 0.38
CA THR A 24 -1.60 -10.63 -0.65
C THR A 24 -1.82 -9.36 -1.45
N LEU A 25 -0.85 -8.45 -1.41
CA LEU A 25 -0.79 -7.29 -2.29
C LEU A 25 -0.23 -7.71 -3.64
N VAL A 26 -0.87 -7.32 -4.74
CA VAL A 26 -0.43 -7.66 -6.10
C VAL A 26 -0.26 -6.40 -6.93
N CYS A 27 0.84 -6.29 -7.67
CA CYS A 27 1.07 -5.15 -8.57
C CYS A 27 0.15 -5.20 -9.80
N ALA A 28 0.17 -4.16 -10.65
CA ALA A 28 -0.71 -4.09 -11.83
C ALA A 28 -0.16 -4.81 -13.09
N CYS A 29 0.86 -5.65 -12.97
CA CYS A 29 1.38 -6.38 -14.13
C CYS A 29 0.47 -7.57 -14.48
N THR A 30 0.15 -7.74 -15.76
CA THR A 30 -0.62 -8.90 -16.26
C THR A 30 0.19 -10.20 -16.30
N SER A 31 1.52 -10.09 -16.42
CA SER A 31 2.44 -11.23 -16.38
C SER A 31 3.52 -11.01 -15.33
N LYS A 32 3.82 -12.06 -14.56
CA LYS A 32 4.78 -12.08 -13.45
C LYS A 32 4.57 -10.89 -12.48
N PRO A 33 3.39 -10.77 -11.86
CA PRO A 33 3.13 -9.68 -10.93
C PRO A 33 3.99 -9.81 -9.66
N VAL A 34 4.43 -8.69 -9.12
CA VAL A 34 5.01 -8.67 -7.77
C VAL A 34 3.91 -9.00 -6.78
N LYS A 35 4.17 -9.96 -5.89
CA LYS A 35 3.27 -10.30 -4.79
C LYS A 35 3.95 -10.07 -3.45
N VAL A 36 3.27 -9.39 -2.55
CA VAL A 36 3.73 -9.11 -1.19
C VAL A 36 2.68 -9.59 -0.21
N LYS A 37 3.03 -10.57 0.62
CA LYS A 37 2.18 -11.06 1.70
C LYS A 37 2.27 -10.12 2.89
N VAL A 38 1.12 -9.80 3.46
CA VAL A 38 0.99 -9.03 4.70
C VAL A 38 0.25 -9.90 5.70
N LYS A 39 0.85 -10.12 6.87
CA LYS A 39 0.26 -10.90 7.95
C LYS A 39 -0.53 -9.98 8.90
N GLY A 40 -1.75 -10.40 9.25
CA GLY A 40 -2.60 -9.66 10.17
C GLY A 40 -3.31 -8.44 9.54
N GLN A 41 -4.00 -7.69 10.39
CA GLN A 41 -4.73 -6.49 9.98
C GLN A 41 -3.76 -5.30 9.80
N ILE A 42 -4.14 -4.37 8.93
CA ILE A 42 -3.45 -3.09 8.73
C ILE A 42 -3.90 -2.06 9.77
N ALA A 43 -3.05 -1.08 10.07
CA ALA A 43 -3.38 0.02 10.97
C ALA A 43 -3.30 1.37 10.28
N HIS A 44 -4.00 2.35 10.85
CA HIS A 44 -3.96 3.77 10.45
C HIS A 44 -4.16 3.99 8.96
N ASN A 45 -5.11 3.29 8.35
CA ASN A 45 -5.42 3.50 6.94
C ASN A 45 -6.02 4.90 6.74
N HIS A 46 -5.57 5.61 5.70
CA HIS A 46 -5.99 6.98 5.42
C HIS A 46 -5.84 7.33 3.94
N ALA A 47 -6.61 8.33 3.52
CA ALA A 47 -6.32 9.04 2.28
C ALA A 47 -5.07 9.91 2.51
N CYS A 48 -4.20 10.06 1.52
CA CYS A 48 -3.00 10.88 1.63
C CYS A 48 -2.81 11.74 0.38
N GLY A 49 -2.83 13.06 0.57
CA GLY A 49 -2.65 14.05 -0.51
C GLY A 49 -1.20 14.33 -0.89
N CYS A 50 -0.21 13.74 -0.21
CA CYS A 50 1.20 14.05 -0.49
C CYS A 50 1.61 13.61 -1.90
N THR A 51 2.60 14.27 -2.48
CA THR A 51 3.08 13.98 -3.84
C THR A 51 3.90 12.70 -3.95
N LYS A 52 4.32 12.11 -2.83
CA LYS A 52 5.28 10.99 -2.78
C LYS A 52 4.63 9.60 -2.76
N CYS A 53 3.37 9.49 -2.32
CA CYS A 53 2.64 8.22 -2.32
C CYS A 53 2.09 7.91 -3.72
N TRP A 54 2.13 6.62 -4.08
CA TRP A 54 1.52 6.15 -5.33
C TRP A 54 0.02 6.40 -5.30
N LYS A 55 -0.55 6.73 -6.46
CA LYS A 55 -1.99 6.92 -6.66
C LYS A 55 -2.40 6.13 -7.88
N PRO A 56 -3.57 5.47 -7.89
CA PRO A 56 -4.11 4.95 -9.12
C PRO A 56 -4.38 6.09 -10.11
N GLU A 57 -4.42 5.76 -11.39
CA GLU A 57 -4.66 6.73 -12.45
C GLU A 57 -5.97 7.50 -12.22
N GLY A 58 -5.91 8.82 -12.33
CA GLY A 58 -7.06 9.71 -12.15
C GLY A 58 -7.46 10.01 -10.69
N ALA A 59 -6.75 9.48 -9.68
CA ALA A 59 -7.04 9.77 -8.27
C ALA A 59 -6.25 10.98 -7.73
N LEU A 60 -6.92 11.81 -6.93
CA LEU A 60 -6.31 12.96 -6.24
C LEU A 60 -5.56 12.54 -4.97
N PHE A 61 -6.08 11.54 -4.26
CA PHE A 61 -5.48 11.00 -3.04
C PHE A 61 -4.91 9.61 -3.27
N SER A 62 -3.90 9.24 -2.49
CA SER A 62 -3.51 7.84 -2.29
C SER A 62 -4.37 7.25 -1.17
N VAL A 63 -4.60 5.93 -1.16
CA VAL A 63 -4.98 5.22 0.08
C VAL A 63 -3.78 4.44 0.59
N VAL A 64 -3.38 4.69 1.84
CA VAL A 64 -2.16 4.12 2.43
C VAL A 64 -2.39 3.77 3.90
N ALA A 65 -1.82 2.65 4.32
CA ALA A 65 -1.85 2.15 5.69
C ALA A 65 -0.47 1.67 6.12
N VAL A 66 -0.35 1.27 7.38
CA VAL A 66 0.88 0.69 7.92
C VAL A 66 0.66 -0.74 8.42
N ALA A 67 1.69 -1.56 8.27
CA ALA A 67 1.84 -2.87 8.88
C ALA A 67 3.22 -2.97 9.53
N GLY A 68 3.43 -3.94 10.43
CA GLY A 68 4.76 -4.24 10.95
C GLY A 68 5.67 -4.72 9.83
N THR A 69 6.91 -4.22 9.74
CA THR A 69 7.85 -4.65 8.70
C THR A 69 8.11 -6.16 8.74
N GLY A 70 8.13 -6.76 9.94
CA GLY A 70 8.26 -8.21 10.10
C GLY A 70 7.05 -9.02 9.59
N ASP A 71 5.91 -8.37 9.35
CA ASP A 71 4.70 -8.98 8.83
C ASP A 71 4.54 -8.79 7.31
N VAL A 72 5.46 -8.07 6.66
CA VAL A 72 5.45 -7.81 5.22
C VAL A 72 6.55 -8.62 4.55
N THR A 73 6.18 -9.52 3.64
CA THR A 73 7.13 -10.42 2.94
C THR A 73 6.88 -10.40 1.45
N VAL A 74 7.91 -10.09 0.66
CA VAL A 74 7.85 -10.25 -0.80
C VAL A 74 7.88 -11.75 -1.13
N VAL A 75 6.83 -12.27 -1.77
CA VAL A 75 6.67 -13.71 -2.02
C VAL A 75 6.86 -14.09 -3.49
N GLU A 76 6.64 -13.17 -4.43
CA GLU A 76 6.88 -13.43 -5.86
C GLU A 76 7.44 -12.19 -6.57
N ASN A 77 8.35 -12.43 -7.53
CA ASN A 77 8.91 -11.45 -8.47
C ASN A 77 9.52 -10.19 -7.82
N GLY A 78 10.16 -10.35 -6.66
CA GLY A 78 10.81 -9.27 -5.92
C GLY A 78 11.99 -8.61 -6.66
N ASP A 79 12.57 -9.30 -7.64
CA ASP A 79 13.58 -8.76 -8.56
C ASP A 79 13.05 -7.56 -9.37
N LYS A 80 11.73 -7.42 -9.51
CA LYS A 80 11.10 -6.28 -10.17
C LYS A 80 10.89 -5.08 -9.24
N LEU A 81 11.31 -5.14 -7.97
CA LEU A 81 11.17 -4.02 -7.04
C LEU A 81 12.40 -3.12 -7.04
N LYS A 82 12.17 -1.82 -7.18
CA LYS A 82 13.21 -0.79 -7.07
C LYS A 82 12.78 0.30 -6.10
N VAL A 83 13.73 0.75 -5.28
CA VAL A 83 13.54 1.95 -4.45
C VAL A 83 13.39 3.17 -5.34
N VAL A 84 12.30 3.93 -5.16
CA VAL A 84 11.99 5.13 -5.95
C VAL A 84 12.97 6.27 -5.66
N ASP A 85 13.23 6.54 -4.39
CA ASP A 85 14.12 7.59 -3.91
C ASP A 85 14.90 7.08 -2.68
N PRO A 86 16.17 6.70 -2.84
CA PRO A 86 16.99 6.21 -1.73
C PRO A 86 17.21 7.25 -0.62
N SER A 87 17.05 8.55 -0.91
CA SER A 87 17.22 9.61 0.09
C SER A 87 15.99 9.76 1.01
N ALA A 88 14.83 9.28 0.57
CA ALA A 88 13.57 9.39 1.32
C ALA A 88 13.59 8.55 2.61
N LEU A 89 12.87 9.01 3.65
CA LEU A 89 12.74 8.22 4.88
C LEU A 89 12.07 6.87 4.63
N ILE A 90 10.91 6.91 3.97
CA ILE A 90 10.15 5.73 3.55
C ILE A 90 10.75 5.25 2.23
N GLN A 91 11.40 4.09 2.26
CA GLN A 91 12.04 3.47 1.09
C GLN A 91 10.97 2.82 0.22
N ARG A 92 10.27 3.59 -0.62
CA ARG A 92 9.15 3.08 -1.43
C ARG A 92 9.68 2.11 -2.50
N HIS A 93 9.36 0.83 -2.37
CA HIS A 93 9.68 -0.19 -3.37
C HIS A 93 8.58 -0.24 -4.42
N ALA A 94 8.88 0.22 -5.63
CA ALA A 94 7.98 0.23 -6.76
C ALA A 94 8.30 -0.90 -7.74
N CYS A 95 7.25 -1.51 -8.31
CA CYS A 95 7.38 -2.45 -9.40
C CYS A 95 7.87 -1.73 -10.66
N THR A 96 9.01 -2.14 -11.21
CA THR A 96 9.61 -1.56 -12.43
C THR A 96 8.76 -1.74 -13.68
N GLY A 97 7.84 -2.71 -13.68
CA GLY A 97 6.97 -2.98 -14.84
C GLY A 97 5.68 -2.16 -14.89
N CYS A 98 5.14 -1.74 -13.75
CA CYS A 98 3.85 -1.02 -13.71
C CYS A 98 3.85 0.24 -12.81
N GLY A 99 4.95 0.54 -12.11
CA GLY A 99 5.07 1.70 -11.25
C GLY A 99 4.35 1.62 -9.90
N VAL A 100 3.53 0.60 -9.65
CA VAL A 100 2.83 0.42 -8.37
C VAL A 100 3.83 0.27 -7.24
N HIS A 101 3.68 1.07 -6.19
CA HIS A 101 4.44 0.92 -4.95
C HIS A 101 3.86 -0.27 -4.17
N MET A 102 4.71 -1.25 -3.83
CA MET A 102 4.27 -2.49 -3.18
C MET A 102 4.42 -2.44 -1.67
N HIS A 103 5.54 -1.89 -1.17
CA HIS A 103 5.74 -1.64 0.25
C HIS A 103 6.80 -0.55 0.46
N GLY A 104 6.79 0.09 1.62
CA GLY A 104 7.70 1.18 1.98
C GLY A 104 8.17 1.05 3.42
N PRO A 105 9.21 0.26 3.72
CA PRO A 105 9.74 0.12 5.06
C PRO A 105 10.44 1.42 5.50
N VAL A 106 10.42 1.63 6.82
CA VAL A 106 11.26 2.63 7.50
C VAL A 106 12.27 1.90 8.36
N GLU A 107 13.55 2.00 8.00
CA GLU A 107 14.65 1.28 8.66
C GLU A 107 15.55 2.21 9.50
N ARG A 108 15.63 3.47 9.10
CA ARG A 108 16.39 4.51 9.80
C ARG A 108 15.73 4.85 11.13
N ASP A 109 16.53 5.39 12.05
CA ASP A 109 16.03 5.85 13.34
C ASP A 109 14.98 6.95 13.16
N HIS A 110 13.72 6.62 13.48
CA HIS A 110 12.54 7.45 13.26
C HIS A 110 11.36 6.84 14.04
N PRO A 111 10.36 7.63 14.46
CA PRO A 111 9.13 7.13 15.10
C PRO A 111 8.35 6.04 14.35
N PHE A 112 8.59 5.87 13.05
CA PHE A 112 7.94 4.85 12.22
C PHE A 112 8.86 3.66 11.93
N LYS A 113 10.04 3.59 12.53
CA LYS A 113 10.96 2.48 12.36
C LYS A 113 10.28 1.16 12.73
N GLY A 114 10.44 0.15 11.88
CA GLY A 114 9.77 -1.14 12.05
C GLY A 114 8.34 -1.19 11.52
N LEU A 115 7.85 -0.11 10.92
CA LEU A 115 6.63 -0.08 10.12
C LEU A 115 6.95 -0.06 8.62
N SER A 116 6.06 -0.66 7.84
CA SER A 116 6.06 -0.62 6.40
C SER A 116 4.73 -0.03 5.91
N PHE A 117 4.84 0.96 5.03
CA PHE A 117 3.70 1.60 4.38
C PHE A 117 3.27 0.77 3.16
N ILE A 118 1.97 0.50 3.05
CA ILE A 118 1.38 -0.30 1.96
C ILE A 118 0.11 0.37 1.44
N HIS A 119 -0.32 -0.02 0.23
CA HIS A 119 -1.54 0.44 -0.41
C HIS A 119 -2.60 -0.67 -0.33
N PRO A 120 -3.54 -0.64 0.63
CA PRO A 120 -4.51 -1.73 0.87
C PRO A 120 -5.40 -2.03 -0.33
N GLU A 121 -5.62 -1.07 -1.21
CA GLU A 121 -6.35 -1.28 -2.46
C GLU A 121 -5.72 -2.30 -3.41
N ARG A 122 -4.47 -2.70 -3.15
CA ARG A 122 -3.76 -3.75 -3.90
C ARG A 122 -3.93 -5.15 -3.30
N PHE A 123 -4.60 -5.31 -2.16
CA PHE A 123 -4.97 -6.64 -1.66
C PHE A 123 -5.89 -7.34 -2.66
N GLU A 124 -5.68 -8.64 -2.85
CA GLU A 124 -6.66 -9.50 -3.53
C GLU A 124 -7.88 -9.76 -2.65
N GLU A 125 -7.69 -9.68 -1.33
CA GLU A 125 -8.70 -9.94 -0.31
C GLU A 125 -9.38 -8.64 0.18
N ASP A 126 -10.67 -8.75 0.48
CA ASP A 126 -11.44 -7.73 1.18
C ASP A 126 -11.36 -7.93 2.71
N GLY A 127 -11.82 -6.93 3.49
CA GLY A 127 -11.89 -7.01 4.95
C GLY A 127 -10.80 -6.23 5.69
N TRP A 128 -9.90 -5.56 4.96
CA TRP A 128 -8.92 -4.65 5.53
C TRP A 128 -9.58 -3.38 6.11
N SER A 129 -8.94 -2.79 7.13
CA SER A 129 -9.51 -1.64 7.86
C SER A 129 -9.68 -0.40 6.96
N PRO A 130 -10.86 0.24 6.90
CA PRO A 130 -11.11 1.37 5.99
C PRO A 130 -10.28 2.61 6.30
N PRO A 131 -10.13 3.54 5.33
CA PRO A 131 -9.55 4.84 5.59
C PRO A 131 -10.33 5.59 6.69
N GLY A 132 -9.63 6.02 7.75
CA GLY A 132 -10.21 6.73 8.89
C GLY A 132 -10.07 8.26 8.84
N PHE A 133 -9.16 8.79 8.01
CA PHE A 133 -8.87 10.21 7.85
C PHE A 133 -8.20 10.50 6.49
N ALA A 134 -7.86 11.77 6.22
CA ALA A 134 -7.21 12.25 4.99
C ALA A 134 -6.08 13.26 5.28
#